data_AF-A0A5N5ITK8-F1
#
_entry.id   AF-A0A5N5ITK8-F1
#
_cell.length_a   1.000
_cell.length_b   1.000
_cell.length_c   1.000
_cell.angle_alpha   90.00
_cell.angle_beta   90.00
_cell.angle_gamma   90.00
#
_symmetry.space_group_name_H-M   'P 1'
#
loop_
_entity.id
_entity.type
_entity.pdbx_description
1 polymer ?
#
loop_
_entity_poly.entity_id
_entity_poly.type
_entity_poly.pdbx_seq_one_letter_code
_entity_poly.pdbx_strand_id
1 'polypeptide(L)'
;MKNPYKYLSIFLIASLFLFSCSKSDNGTDETDSDYYFRFKVDGNQVDYVFKPDTQINLTGIIDHDEQSGVHAMNIGGIDTIFETGLTNRFSILIGDMENIVAGTSYTNIQGQGDRTPDSAFNMSYFDAEGNIYIAVLNTTATQLYDLATVKFTEITDSHVSGSFSGTLKWYDVSGGTVELVDSVIISEGIFKVPRY
;
A
#
# COMPACT_ATOMS: atom_id res chain seq x y z
N MET A 1 -41.53 -63.79 3.97
CA MET A 1 -40.25 -63.48 4.66
C MET A 1 -39.27 -62.95 3.62
N LYS A 2 -38.88 -61.67 3.71
CA LYS A 2 -38.06 -60.97 2.70
C LYS A 2 -36.59 -60.96 3.15
N ASN A 3 -35.69 -61.44 2.29
CA ASN A 3 -34.25 -61.57 2.54
C ASN A 3 -33.56 -60.19 2.68
N PRO A 4 -32.78 -59.94 3.76
CA PRO A 4 -32.12 -58.64 4.02
C PRO A 4 -30.63 -58.64 3.62
N TYR A 5 -30.25 -59.15 2.45
CA TYR A 5 -28.84 -59.24 2.04
C TYR A 5 -28.48 -58.44 0.77
N LYS A 6 -29.33 -57.52 0.31
CA LYS A 6 -29.10 -56.77 -0.95
C LYS A 6 -28.51 -55.36 -0.80
N TYR A 7 -28.13 -54.92 0.40
CA TYR A 7 -27.64 -53.54 0.63
C TYR A 7 -26.22 -53.42 1.22
N LEU A 8 -25.43 -54.50 1.21
CA LEU A 8 -24.08 -54.50 1.79
C LEU A 8 -22.95 -54.60 0.73
N SER A 9 -23.18 -54.10 -0.49
CA SER A 9 -22.15 -54.10 -1.55
C SER A 9 -22.09 -52.80 -2.37
N ILE A 10 -22.59 -51.69 -1.81
CA ILE A 10 -22.48 -50.34 -2.39
C ILE A 10 -21.78 -49.41 -1.39
N PHE A 11 -20.64 -49.85 -0.84
CA PHE A 11 -19.80 -49.01 0.04
C PHE A 11 -18.30 -49.23 -0.19
N LEU A 12 -17.91 -49.70 -1.39
CA LEU A 12 -16.52 -49.96 -1.77
C LEU A 12 -16.16 -49.38 -3.15
N ILE A 13 -16.79 -48.26 -3.53
CA ILE A 13 -16.41 -47.46 -4.70
C ILE A 13 -16.25 -46.01 -4.22
N ALA A 14 -15.41 -45.84 -3.20
CA ALA A 14 -15.10 -44.55 -2.57
C ALA A 14 -13.57 -44.37 -2.38
N SER A 15 -12.72 -44.99 -3.21
CA SER A 15 -11.28 -45.01 -2.95
C SER A 15 -10.35 -44.92 -4.16
N LEU A 16 -10.82 -44.49 -5.35
CA LEU A 16 -9.96 -44.40 -6.54
C LEU A 16 -9.91 -43.01 -7.23
N PHE A 17 -10.13 -41.92 -6.49
CA PHE A 17 -9.82 -40.57 -6.96
C PHE A 17 -8.69 -39.91 -6.15
N LEU A 18 -7.62 -40.65 -5.89
CA LEU A 18 -6.36 -40.12 -5.33
C LEU A 18 -5.28 -40.03 -6.43
N PHE A 19 -5.49 -39.19 -7.45
CA PHE A 19 -4.40 -38.75 -8.35
C PHE A 19 -4.71 -37.37 -8.94
N SER A 20 -4.37 -36.32 -8.19
CA SER A 20 -4.07 -34.95 -8.65
C SER A 20 -3.73 -34.17 -7.37
N CYS A 21 -2.55 -33.64 -7.11
CA CYS A 21 -1.51 -33.11 -7.97
C CYS A 21 -0.17 -33.43 -7.28
N SER A 22 0.78 -34.04 -8.00
CA SER A 22 2.16 -34.13 -7.53
C SER A 22 2.70 -32.72 -7.45
N LYS A 23 2.97 -32.25 -6.23
CA LYS A 23 3.74 -31.02 -6.01
C LYS A 23 5.10 -31.25 -6.66
N SER A 24 5.31 -30.64 -7.82
CA SER A 24 6.64 -30.52 -8.40
C SER A 24 7.40 -29.52 -7.54
N ASP A 25 8.20 -30.03 -6.61
CA ASP A 25 9.33 -29.29 -6.03
C ASP A 25 10.31 -29.02 -7.17
N ASN A 26 10.14 -27.88 -7.82
CA ASN A 26 11.12 -27.27 -8.72
C ASN A 26 10.72 -25.81 -8.92
N GLY A 27 11.34 -24.94 -8.14
CA GLY A 27 11.21 -23.50 -8.29
C GLY A 27 11.79 -22.83 -7.06
N THR A 28 13.06 -22.44 -7.18
CA THR A 28 13.81 -21.44 -6.38
C THR A 28 13.15 -21.00 -5.07
N ASP A 29 13.84 -21.22 -3.95
CA ASP A 29 13.63 -20.48 -2.71
C ASP A 29 13.66 -18.97 -3.02
N GLU A 30 12.52 -18.40 -3.40
CA GLU A 30 12.25 -16.99 -3.17
C GLU A 30 12.26 -16.87 -1.65
N THR A 31 13.39 -16.45 -1.10
CA THR A 31 13.44 -15.99 0.28
C THR A 31 12.35 -14.94 0.42
N ASP A 32 11.23 -15.31 1.07
CA ASP A 32 10.16 -14.39 1.46
C ASP A 32 10.84 -13.19 2.12
N SER A 33 10.87 -12.08 1.40
CA SER A 33 11.45 -10.85 1.92
C SER A 33 10.60 -10.37 3.09
N ASP A 34 11.24 -9.96 4.18
CA ASP A 34 10.56 -9.31 5.31
C ASP A 34 9.88 -7.97 4.93
N TYR A 35 10.22 -7.42 3.77
CA TYR A 35 9.68 -6.17 3.22
C TYR A 35 8.53 -6.40 2.24
N TYR A 36 7.50 -5.57 2.36
CA TYR A 36 6.30 -5.60 1.53
C TYR A 36 5.67 -4.21 1.44
N PHE A 37 4.94 -3.96 0.35
CA PHE A 37 4.04 -2.82 0.23
C PHE A 37 2.76 -3.29 -0.44
N ARG A 38 1.66 -3.26 0.30
CA ARG A 38 0.44 -3.97 -0.03
C ARG A 38 -0.78 -3.12 0.27
N PHE A 39 -1.72 -3.02 -0.65
CA PHE A 39 -2.95 -2.28 -0.43
C PHE A 39 -4.14 -2.77 -1.25
N LYS A 40 -5.33 -2.28 -0.94
CA LYS A 40 -6.55 -2.47 -1.72
C LYS A 40 -7.01 -1.14 -2.29
N VAL A 41 -7.07 -1.03 -3.61
CA VAL A 41 -7.62 0.12 -4.34
C VAL A 41 -8.98 -0.29 -4.93
N ASP A 42 -10.05 0.39 -4.50
CA ASP A 42 -11.44 0.05 -4.85
C ASP A 42 -11.78 -1.45 -4.66
N GLY A 43 -11.19 -2.05 -3.62
CA GLY A 43 -11.36 -3.46 -3.28
C GLY A 43 -10.43 -4.41 -4.03
N ASN A 44 -9.67 -3.95 -5.03
CA ASN A 44 -8.68 -4.75 -5.75
C ASN A 44 -7.34 -4.72 -5.03
N GLN A 45 -6.77 -5.90 -4.82
CA GLN A 45 -5.48 -6.08 -4.16
C GLN A 45 -4.32 -5.66 -5.09
N VAL A 46 -3.41 -4.85 -4.58
CA VAL A 46 -2.13 -4.49 -5.21
C VAL A 46 -0.99 -4.83 -4.26
N ASP A 47 -0.01 -5.57 -4.78
CA ASP A 47 1.16 -6.01 -4.04
C ASP A 47 2.43 -5.62 -4.82
N TYR A 48 3.26 -4.76 -4.23
CA TYR A 48 4.61 -4.51 -4.74
C TYR A 48 5.58 -5.45 -4.02
N VAL A 49 5.99 -6.50 -4.73
CA VAL A 49 6.92 -7.51 -4.22
C VAL A 49 8.33 -6.93 -4.16
N PHE A 50 9.01 -7.04 -3.02
CA PHE A 50 10.38 -6.58 -2.88
C PHE A 50 11.34 -7.44 -3.71
N LYS A 51 12.17 -6.81 -4.54
CA LYS A 51 13.08 -7.51 -5.47
C LYS A 51 14.55 -7.07 -5.27
N PRO A 52 15.16 -7.30 -4.09
CA PRO A 52 16.41 -6.64 -3.68
C PRO A 52 17.60 -6.86 -4.63
N ASP A 53 17.69 -8.04 -5.25
CA ASP A 53 18.79 -8.39 -6.14
C ASP A 53 18.72 -7.68 -7.50
N THR A 54 17.55 -7.12 -7.84
CA THR A 54 17.30 -6.54 -9.16
C THR A 54 16.86 -5.09 -9.09
N GLN A 55 16.23 -4.66 -7.99
CA GLN A 55 15.57 -3.36 -7.86
C GLN A 55 15.47 -2.92 -6.40
N ILE A 56 15.73 -1.63 -6.14
CA ILE A 56 15.27 -0.96 -4.90
C ILE A 56 13.88 -0.39 -5.22
N ASN A 57 12.87 -1.25 -5.20
CA ASN A 57 11.50 -0.88 -5.58
C ASN A 57 10.62 -0.48 -4.39
N LEU A 58 11.06 -0.80 -3.17
CA LEU A 58 10.46 -0.34 -1.91
C LEU A 58 11.47 0.52 -1.16
N THR A 59 11.03 1.61 -0.54
CA THR A 59 11.94 2.57 0.12
C THR A 59 11.22 3.31 1.24
N GLY A 60 11.93 3.48 2.36
CA GLY A 60 11.61 4.44 3.41
C GLY A 60 12.81 5.36 3.63
N ILE A 61 12.57 6.67 3.70
CA ILE A 61 13.59 7.68 3.97
C ILE A 61 13.09 8.56 5.10
N ILE A 62 13.96 8.84 6.07
CA ILE A 62 13.71 9.80 7.14
C ILE A 62 14.82 10.83 7.08
N ASP A 63 14.44 12.09 6.97
CA ASP A 63 15.37 13.20 6.86
C ASP A 63 14.99 14.33 7.82
N HIS A 64 15.95 15.17 8.15
CA HIS A 64 15.77 16.40 8.90
C HIS A 64 16.51 17.53 8.19
N ASP A 65 15.75 18.47 7.63
CA ASP A 65 16.32 19.67 7.03
C ASP A 65 16.60 20.70 8.12
N GLU A 66 17.87 20.81 8.53
CA GLU A 66 18.35 21.76 9.55
C GLU A 66 18.02 23.23 9.23
N GLN A 67 17.82 23.58 7.95
CA GLN A 67 17.51 24.96 7.58
C GLN A 67 16.04 25.32 7.84
N SER A 68 15.12 24.44 7.48
CA SER A 68 13.68 24.65 7.70
C SER A 68 13.19 24.12 9.05
N GLY A 69 13.94 23.21 9.68
CA GLY A 69 13.53 22.46 10.87
C GLY A 69 12.50 21.36 10.58
N VAL A 70 12.27 21.01 9.31
CA VAL A 70 11.27 20.01 8.92
C VAL A 70 11.87 18.61 9.04
N HIS A 71 11.19 17.74 9.78
CA HIS A 71 11.36 16.31 9.73
C HIS A 71 10.49 15.73 8.61
N ALA A 72 11.12 15.03 7.67
CA ALA A 72 10.44 14.43 6.52
C ALA A 72 10.51 12.90 6.58
N MET A 73 9.40 12.25 6.23
CA MET A 73 9.29 10.81 6.00
C MET A 73 8.78 10.60 4.59
N ASN A 74 9.52 9.87 3.77
CA ASN A 74 9.08 9.41 2.46
C ASN A 74 9.00 7.89 2.45
N ILE A 75 7.85 7.33 2.09
CA ILE A 75 7.65 5.90 1.87
C ILE A 75 7.22 5.71 0.42
N GLY A 76 7.87 4.80 -0.29
CA GLY A 76 7.57 4.49 -1.69
C GLY A 76 7.49 2.99 -1.94
N GLY A 77 6.58 2.61 -2.84
CA GLY A 77 6.52 1.28 -3.43
C GLY A 77 6.23 1.40 -4.92
N ILE A 78 6.98 0.66 -5.72
CA ILE A 78 6.88 0.64 -7.19
C ILE A 78 6.86 -0.83 -7.62
N ASP A 79 6.01 -1.20 -8.58
CA ASP A 79 5.98 -2.56 -9.10
C ASP A 79 7.29 -2.94 -9.83
N THR A 80 7.78 -2.00 -10.67
CA THR A 80 9.05 -2.12 -11.37
C THR A 80 9.74 -0.78 -11.61
N ILE A 81 11.04 -0.69 -11.32
CA ILE A 81 11.85 0.52 -11.55
C ILE A 81 12.24 0.73 -13.02
N PHE A 82 11.97 -0.26 -13.88
CA PHE A 82 12.34 -0.22 -15.30
C PHE A 82 11.25 0.42 -16.19
N GLU A 83 10.13 0.83 -15.60
CA GLU A 83 9.10 1.57 -16.32
C GLU A 83 9.59 2.97 -16.72
N THR A 84 9.32 3.36 -17.96
CA THR A 84 9.66 4.69 -18.48
C THR A 84 8.60 5.74 -18.15
N GLY A 85 7.41 5.31 -17.71
CA GLY A 85 6.29 6.16 -17.30
C GLY A 85 6.12 6.23 -15.78
N LEU A 86 5.30 7.17 -15.32
CA LEU A 86 4.83 7.22 -13.93
C LEU A 86 3.59 6.34 -13.79
N THR A 87 3.80 5.04 -13.77
CA THR A 87 2.76 4.02 -13.58
C THR A 87 3.04 3.19 -12.33
N ASN A 88 2.03 2.45 -11.87
CA ASN A 88 2.13 1.36 -10.89
C ASN A 88 3.01 1.68 -9.67
N ARG A 89 2.77 2.83 -9.04
CA ARG A 89 3.53 3.28 -7.88
C ARG A 89 2.66 3.96 -6.85
N PHE A 90 3.08 3.84 -5.60
CA PHE A 90 2.46 4.49 -4.46
C PHE A 90 3.54 5.22 -3.67
N SER A 91 3.25 6.45 -3.24
CA SER A 91 4.15 7.23 -2.39
C SER A 91 3.40 7.94 -1.28
N ILE A 92 4.02 8.00 -0.11
CA ILE A 92 3.58 8.77 1.04
C ILE A 92 4.72 9.71 1.41
N LEU A 93 4.41 10.99 1.56
CA LEU A 93 5.30 12.01 2.10
C LEU A 93 4.61 12.69 3.28
N ILE A 94 5.29 12.71 4.42
CA ILE A 94 4.91 13.49 5.60
C ILE A 94 6.06 14.41 5.93
N GLY A 95 5.76 15.69 6.17
CA GLY A 95 6.69 16.69 6.64
C GLY A 95 6.10 17.40 7.86
N ASP A 96 6.84 17.45 8.96
CA ASP A 96 6.37 17.98 10.24
C ASP A 96 7.51 18.71 10.94
N MET A 97 7.21 19.80 11.66
CA MET A 97 8.23 20.51 12.46
C MET A 97 8.62 19.76 13.73
N GLU A 98 7.85 18.75 14.14
CA GLU A 98 8.26 17.81 15.18
C GLU A 98 8.67 16.46 14.60
N ASN A 99 9.38 15.67 15.42
CA ASN A 99 9.78 14.33 15.05
C ASN A 99 8.58 13.47 14.60
N ILE A 100 8.77 12.75 13.50
CA ILE A 100 7.83 11.73 13.05
C ILE A 100 8.07 10.47 13.90
N VAL A 101 7.05 10.02 14.62
CA VAL A 101 7.17 8.94 15.61
C VAL A 101 6.20 7.80 15.35
N ALA A 102 6.62 6.60 15.76
CA ALA A 102 5.77 5.42 15.74
C ALA A 102 4.62 5.55 16.76
N GLY A 103 3.50 4.88 16.48
CA GLY A 103 2.29 4.89 17.30
C GLY A 103 1.33 6.03 16.96
N THR A 104 1.77 7.07 16.26
CA THR A 104 0.96 8.24 15.88
C THR A 104 0.30 8.05 14.52
N SER A 105 -0.99 8.38 14.45
CA SER A 105 -1.77 8.47 13.22
C SER A 105 -1.73 9.90 12.64
N TYR A 106 -1.14 10.07 11.47
CA TYR A 106 -1.02 11.32 10.73
C TYR A 106 -2.13 11.44 9.69
N THR A 107 -2.77 12.61 9.60
CA THR A 107 -3.86 12.86 8.64
C THR A 107 -3.68 14.17 7.88
N ASN A 108 -4.26 14.24 6.68
CA ASN A 108 -4.28 15.46 5.87
C ASN A 108 -5.36 16.49 6.29
N ILE A 109 -6.24 16.13 7.22
CA ILE A 109 -7.32 16.97 7.74
C ILE A 109 -7.17 17.13 9.26
N GLN A 110 -7.17 18.39 9.71
CA GLN A 110 -7.06 18.75 11.12
C GLN A 110 -8.17 18.10 11.96
N GLY A 111 -7.76 17.46 13.06
CA GLY A 111 -8.68 16.86 14.04
C GLY A 111 -9.28 15.51 13.63
N GLN A 112 -8.81 14.90 12.53
CA GLN A 112 -9.27 13.57 12.07
C GLN A 112 -8.30 12.43 12.43
N GLY A 113 -7.20 12.73 13.10
CA GLY A 113 -6.23 11.75 13.59
C GLY A 113 -5.56 12.25 14.87
N ASP A 114 -4.46 11.60 15.26
CA ASP A 114 -3.66 12.05 16.40
C ASP A 114 -2.91 13.35 16.05
N ARG A 115 -2.48 13.48 14.79
CA ARG A 115 -1.69 14.60 14.31
C ARG A 115 -2.01 14.94 12.87
N THR A 116 -1.99 16.23 12.56
CA THR A 116 -1.98 16.74 11.19
C THR A 116 -0.65 17.45 11.00
N PRO A 117 0.20 17.01 10.05
CA PRO A 117 1.49 17.64 9.84
C PRO A 117 1.31 19.12 9.46
N ASP A 118 2.21 19.97 9.95
CA ASP A 118 2.18 21.42 9.71
C ASP A 118 2.91 21.84 8.44
N SER A 119 3.82 21.02 7.92
CA SER A 119 4.59 21.28 6.71
C SER A 119 4.02 20.58 5.48
N ALA A 120 3.90 19.25 5.51
CA ALA A 120 3.43 18.48 4.35
C ALA A 120 2.68 17.20 4.72
N PHE A 121 1.64 16.91 3.95
CA PHE A 121 1.06 15.58 3.81
C PHE A 121 0.78 15.36 2.34
N ASN A 122 1.26 14.26 1.79
CA ASN A 122 0.92 13.81 0.44
C ASN A 122 0.85 12.28 0.42
N MET A 123 -0.25 11.75 -0.08
CA MET A 123 -0.44 10.35 -0.42
C MET A 123 -0.80 10.29 -1.89
N SER A 124 0.00 9.61 -2.70
CA SER A 124 -0.16 9.55 -4.16
C SER A 124 -0.13 8.11 -4.66
N TYR A 125 -1.01 7.82 -5.61
CA TYR A 125 -1.08 6.56 -6.33
C TYR A 125 -1.13 6.84 -7.84
N PHE A 126 -0.29 6.14 -8.60
CA PHE A 126 -0.39 6.10 -10.05
C PHE A 126 -0.87 4.71 -10.47
N ASP A 127 -1.93 4.67 -11.26
CA ASP A 127 -2.46 3.44 -11.83
C ASP A 127 -1.61 2.93 -13.01
N ALA A 128 -2.10 1.89 -13.70
CA ALA A 128 -1.43 1.28 -14.84
C ALA A 128 -1.46 2.17 -16.09
N GLU A 129 -2.43 3.08 -16.17
CA GLU A 129 -2.62 4.05 -17.23
C GLU A 129 -1.80 5.34 -17.00
N GLY A 130 -1.29 5.53 -15.78
CA GLY A 130 -0.49 6.68 -15.36
C GLY A 130 -1.32 7.84 -14.84
N ASN A 131 -2.60 7.63 -14.55
CA ASN A 131 -3.44 8.62 -13.88
C ASN A 131 -2.99 8.78 -12.43
N ILE A 132 -2.99 10.01 -11.93
CA ILE A 132 -2.50 10.34 -10.60
C ILE A 132 -3.65 10.65 -9.64
N TYR A 133 -3.80 9.81 -8.63
CA TYR A 133 -4.75 9.98 -7.54
C TYR A 133 -3.99 10.44 -6.31
N ILE A 134 -4.39 11.59 -5.73
CA ILE A 134 -3.70 12.17 -4.58
C ILE A 134 -4.64 12.58 -3.46
N ALA A 135 -4.12 12.58 -2.24
CA ALA A 135 -4.65 13.32 -1.11
C ALA A 135 -3.50 14.13 -0.51
N VAL A 136 -3.69 15.45 -0.39
CA VAL A 136 -2.68 16.33 0.20
C VAL A 136 -3.25 17.07 1.40
N LEU A 137 -2.37 17.72 2.15
CA LEU A 137 -2.72 18.58 3.28
C LEU A 137 -3.77 19.62 2.86
N ASN A 138 -4.93 19.63 3.52
CA ASN A 138 -5.97 20.63 3.28
C ASN A 138 -5.62 21.95 3.98
N THR A 139 -4.77 22.77 3.36
CA THR A 139 -4.36 24.09 3.87
C THR A 139 -5.23 25.25 3.38
N THR A 140 -6.11 24.99 2.41
CA THR A 140 -6.97 26.00 1.77
C THR A 140 -8.34 26.11 2.44
N ALA A 141 -8.99 27.27 2.30
CA ALA A 141 -10.34 27.51 2.84
C ALA A 141 -11.40 26.55 2.24
N THR A 142 -11.22 26.15 0.99
CA THR A 142 -12.00 25.08 0.36
C THR A 142 -11.21 23.78 0.46
N GLN A 143 -11.77 22.79 1.15
CA GLN A 143 -11.20 21.45 1.20
C GLN A 143 -11.39 20.76 -0.14
N LEU A 144 -10.29 20.34 -0.75
CA LEU A 144 -10.31 19.59 -2.01
C LEU A 144 -10.24 18.09 -1.75
N TYR A 145 -9.41 17.69 -0.79
CA TYR A 145 -9.09 16.29 -0.54
C TYR A 145 -9.93 15.73 0.59
N ASP A 146 -10.33 14.47 0.46
CA ASP A 146 -10.97 13.72 1.53
C ASP A 146 -9.92 13.20 2.52
N LEU A 147 -10.37 12.53 3.58
CA LEU A 147 -9.48 12.01 4.61
C LEU A 147 -8.53 10.95 4.04
N ALA A 148 -7.25 11.16 4.29
CA ALA A 148 -6.19 10.18 4.16
C ALA A 148 -5.38 10.11 5.45
N THR A 149 -5.01 8.90 5.82
CA THR A 149 -4.42 8.56 7.11
C THR A 149 -3.23 7.65 6.93
N VAL A 150 -2.15 7.91 7.68
CA VAL A 150 -0.95 7.07 7.74
C VAL A 150 -0.60 6.85 9.21
N LYS A 151 -0.36 5.61 9.61
CA LYS A 151 0.09 5.26 10.95
C LYS A 151 1.38 4.47 10.88
N PHE A 152 2.45 5.03 11.45
CA PHE A 152 3.70 4.29 11.62
C PHE A 152 3.60 3.38 12.83
N THR A 153 3.92 2.09 12.66
CA THR A 153 3.95 1.12 13.75
C THR A 153 5.36 0.92 14.27
N GLU A 154 6.36 0.87 13.38
CA GLU A 154 7.77 0.80 13.76
C GLU A 154 8.60 1.73 12.87
N ILE A 155 9.54 2.44 13.51
CA ILE A 155 10.58 3.22 12.84
C ILE A 155 11.89 2.77 13.47
N THR A 156 12.73 2.09 12.69
CA THR A 156 14.03 1.59 13.14
C THR A 156 15.13 2.07 12.21
N ASP A 157 16.38 1.74 12.51
CA ASP A 157 17.51 2.05 11.62
C ASP A 157 17.49 1.22 10.32
N SER A 158 16.74 0.11 10.28
CA SER A 158 16.73 -0.82 9.13
C SER A 158 15.45 -0.76 8.29
N HIS A 159 14.36 -0.26 8.87
CA HIS A 159 13.06 -0.30 8.22
C HIS A 159 12.06 0.66 8.85
N VAL A 160 11.00 0.93 8.08
CA VAL A 160 9.79 1.61 8.55
C VAL A 160 8.59 0.72 8.21
N SER A 161 7.68 0.55 9.15
CA SER A 161 6.44 -0.20 8.94
C SER A 161 5.21 0.58 9.42
N GLY A 162 4.07 0.27 8.84
CA GLY A 162 2.83 0.97 9.17
C GLY A 162 1.64 0.55 8.34
N SER A 163 0.57 1.31 8.49
CA SER A 163 -0.66 1.18 7.72
C SER A 163 -1.11 2.52 7.17
N PHE A 164 -1.92 2.49 6.13
CA PHE A 164 -2.51 3.67 5.53
C PHE A 164 -3.89 3.37 4.94
N SER A 165 -4.69 4.40 4.78
CA SER A 165 -5.98 4.37 4.10
C SER A 165 -6.39 5.78 3.68
N GLY A 166 -7.35 5.89 2.77
CA GLY A 166 -7.90 7.19 2.40
C GLY A 166 -8.59 7.16 1.04
N THR A 167 -9.27 8.26 0.74
CA THR A 167 -9.81 8.51 -0.60
C THR A 167 -8.87 9.46 -1.34
N LEU A 168 -8.37 9.03 -2.48
CA LEU A 168 -7.46 9.79 -3.33
C LEU A 168 -8.21 10.30 -4.56
N LYS A 169 -7.97 11.55 -4.95
CA LYS A 169 -8.67 12.22 -6.05
C LYS A 169 -7.72 12.54 -7.19
N TRP A 170 -8.21 12.38 -8.41
CA TRP A 170 -7.52 12.83 -9.62
C TRP A 170 -8.20 14.08 -10.14
N TYR A 171 -7.43 15.17 -10.24
CA TYR A 171 -7.87 16.44 -10.81
C TYR A 171 -7.18 16.71 -12.13
N ASP A 172 -7.94 17.15 -13.13
CA ASP A 172 -7.42 17.76 -14.35
C ASP A 172 -7.34 19.27 -14.15
N VAL A 173 -6.20 19.85 -14.55
CA VAL A 173 -5.92 21.29 -14.51
C VAL A 173 -5.55 21.85 -15.88
N SER A 174 -5.52 21.00 -16.91
CA SER A 174 -5.11 21.37 -18.28
C SER A 174 -6.06 22.37 -18.94
N GLY A 175 -7.33 22.37 -18.54
CA GLY A 175 -8.37 23.29 -19.03
C GLY A 175 -8.36 24.68 -18.39
N GLY A 176 -7.46 24.97 -17.45
CA GLY A 176 -7.42 26.24 -16.69
C GLY A 176 -8.44 26.32 -15.54
N THR A 177 -9.26 25.29 -15.37
CA THR A 177 -10.12 25.01 -14.21
C THR A 177 -9.62 23.75 -13.50
N VAL A 178 -9.90 23.64 -12.20
CA VAL A 178 -9.63 22.40 -11.45
C VAL A 178 -10.89 21.53 -11.53
N GLU A 179 -10.80 20.43 -12.27
CA GLU A 179 -11.93 19.53 -12.50
C GLU A 179 -11.64 18.17 -11.89
N LEU A 180 -12.56 17.68 -11.05
CA LEU A 180 -12.47 16.33 -10.51
C LEU A 180 -12.77 15.34 -11.64
N VAL A 181 -11.78 14.54 -12.01
CA VAL A 181 -11.92 13.51 -13.05
C VAL A 181 -12.45 12.23 -12.44
N ASP A 182 -11.80 11.78 -11.37
CA ASP A 182 -12.09 10.49 -10.74
C ASP A 182 -11.58 10.44 -9.29
N SER A 183 -11.94 9.38 -8.56
CA SER A 183 -11.46 9.10 -7.21
C SER A 183 -11.36 7.61 -6.94
N VAL A 184 -10.35 7.21 -6.17
CA VAL A 184 -10.18 5.83 -5.69
C VAL A 184 -10.17 5.77 -4.17
N ILE A 185 -10.61 4.63 -3.63
CA ILE A 185 -10.57 4.35 -2.20
C ILE A 185 -9.45 3.34 -1.91
N ILE A 186 -8.50 3.77 -1.08
CA ILE A 186 -7.55 2.90 -0.44
C ILE A 186 -8.14 2.44 0.89
N SER A 187 -8.76 1.26 0.90
CA SER A 187 -9.49 0.78 2.08
C SER A 187 -8.58 0.17 3.14
N GLU A 188 -7.52 -0.49 2.71
CA GLU A 188 -6.54 -1.17 3.55
C GLU A 188 -5.17 -1.06 2.89
N GLY A 189 -4.21 -0.42 3.54
CA GLY A 189 -2.82 -0.35 3.13
C GLY A 189 -1.90 -0.75 4.28
N ILE A 190 -0.90 -1.58 4.01
CA ILE A 190 0.15 -1.97 4.94
C ILE A 190 1.50 -1.94 4.24
N PHE A 191 2.54 -1.58 4.98
CA PHE A 191 3.89 -1.58 4.46
C PHE A 191 4.89 -1.96 5.54
N LYS A 192 5.98 -2.58 5.09
CA LYS A 192 7.26 -2.67 5.77
C LYS A 192 8.32 -2.46 4.69
N VAL A 193 9.00 -1.33 4.71
CA VAL A 193 9.98 -0.95 3.68
C VAL A 193 11.37 -0.82 4.28
N PRO A 194 12.44 -1.11 3.51
CA PRO A 194 13.80 -0.85 3.96
C PRO A 194 13.99 0.64 4.19
N ARG A 195 14.70 1.00 5.25
CA ARG A 195 15.09 2.38 5.53
C ARG A 195 16.49 2.64 4.98
N TYR A 196 16.65 3.70 4.21
CA TYR A 196 17.92 4.16 3.67
C TYR A 196 18.30 5.52 4.26
#